data_AF-A0A2T4VPE8-F1
#
_entry.id   AF-A0A2T4VPE8-F1
#
_cell.length_a   1.000
_cell.length_b   1.000
_cell.length_c   1.000
_cell.angle_alpha   90.00
_cell.angle_beta   90.00
_cell.angle_gamma   90.00
#
_symmetry.space_group_name_H-M   'P 1'
#
loop_
_entity.id
_entity.type
_entity.pdbx_description
1 polymer ?
#
loop_
_entity_poly.entity_id
_entity_poly.type
_entity_poly.pdbx_seq_one_letter_code
_entity_poly.pdbx_strand_id
1 'polypeptide(L)'
;MAHATETDQYFAIDKPPRDSLDVLNEKVNRDILGALELVNRGDWEHTSCEDVSHRIYQRFRIAGLHKIELWAENTPRIDRTPHKKEYSEYIKKSSIYRNTRLWDWGLTFGVKATFNIAGVHMGADKLSHFFQTGWKYIEHFRAYVREGLPEREALERMIRYGVGTEYGPLGLAATGVFSFGDLEANYQGFRFYRSLCQEKNPRILKTAEGWRLLRLFDWREYVSPRFDESYNNSAFTPKRWSEVRANLRRDYCPRLDTEAFREHYWRCSHFTREPDDFNARFVRELIARGDAPRQDAYSIWAACERSGPEVAGVGGAALESGPWVSPEPAPRYETPRFDDAILRSRFELGVGGFNSAGSTWNVLLRTRFVLRETVVPEDAWDAVRTPEYLLWGALEGTLAVNPGPLGGQAAPGKVFNRTALPFANIHVTPVERRFELNNAATGDTLAVGVALAPVRLTRDTRLDRSLGVEVSAASARARQGMSLGERQHVRLFAAVVLEGPGYKAALHLSDVGAFHGVHLATLAAEGGAELLLGEQLRLGLILGGRAELSLGWSRGGGGFSAPSDLEAYAEAQVDVTRFLRLFARGQLDALHEPAPNRFLSAPAFLAGASFRF
;
A
#
# COMPACT_ATOMS: atom_id res chain seq x y z
N MET A 1 -6.86 -2.36 6.22
CA MET A 1 -8.24 -2.82 5.94
C MET A 1 -8.16 -3.54 4.62
N ALA A 2 -8.83 -4.69 4.46
CA ALA A 2 -8.97 -5.24 3.11
C ALA A 2 -9.93 -4.34 2.35
N HIS A 3 -9.49 -3.85 1.20
CA HIS A 3 -10.35 -3.11 0.28
C HIS A 3 -11.12 -4.17 -0.49
N ALA A 4 -12.47 -4.20 -0.45
CA ALA A 4 -13.20 -5.12 -1.31
C ALA A 4 -12.95 -4.73 -2.76
N THR A 5 -12.27 -5.63 -3.44
CA THR A 5 -12.05 -5.59 -4.86
C THR A 5 -12.62 -6.88 -5.40
N GLU A 6 -13.65 -6.77 -6.24
CA GLU A 6 -14.45 -7.90 -6.72
C GLU A 6 -13.69 -8.73 -7.77
N THR A 7 -14.09 -9.98 -8.00
CA THR A 7 -13.55 -10.85 -9.05
C THR A 7 -14.64 -11.36 -9.99
N ASP A 8 -14.26 -11.79 -11.21
CA ASP A 8 -15.19 -12.30 -12.22
C ASP A 8 -14.72 -13.69 -12.69
N GLN A 9 -15.05 -14.70 -11.91
CA GLN A 9 -14.68 -16.09 -12.21
C GLN A 9 -15.45 -16.66 -13.41
N TYR A 10 -16.57 -16.05 -13.83
CA TYR A 10 -17.28 -16.48 -15.04
C TYR A 10 -16.37 -16.36 -16.28
N PHE A 11 -15.55 -15.31 -16.34
CA PHE A 11 -14.60 -15.12 -17.44
C PHE A 11 -13.53 -16.21 -17.49
N ALA A 12 -13.18 -16.78 -16.34
CA ALA A 12 -12.20 -17.86 -16.22
C ALA A 12 -12.74 -19.25 -16.58
N ILE A 13 -14.06 -19.45 -16.69
CA ILE A 13 -14.62 -20.77 -17.04
C ILE A 13 -14.19 -21.21 -18.45
N ASP A 14 -14.25 -20.31 -19.43
CA ASP A 14 -13.84 -20.62 -20.81
C ASP A 14 -12.33 -20.55 -21.02
N LYS A 15 -11.61 -19.92 -20.10
CA LYS A 15 -10.15 -19.70 -20.14
C LYS A 15 -9.55 -20.01 -18.77
N PRO A 16 -9.61 -21.28 -18.32
CA PRO A 16 -9.17 -21.63 -16.98
C PRO A 16 -7.64 -21.40 -16.88
N PRO A 17 -7.18 -20.62 -15.90
CA PRO A 17 -5.75 -20.47 -15.66
C PRO A 17 -5.15 -21.79 -15.19
N ARG A 18 -3.86 -22.00 -15.45
CA ARG A 18 -3.13 -23.18 -14.94
C ARG A 18 -3.20 -23.24 -13.41
N ASP A 19 -3.22 -24.47 -12.90
CA ASP A 19 -3.20 -24.70 -11.46
C ASP A 19 -1.93 -24.14 -10.82
N SER A 20 -2.10 -23.34 -9.78
CA SER A 20 -1.05 -22.63 -9.07
C SER A 20 -0.80 -23.21 -7.67
N LEU A 21 -1.33 -24.40 -7.36
CA LEU A 21 -1.22 -25.06 -6.06
C LEU A 21 0.23 -25.10 -5.55
N ASP A 22 1.15 -25.65 -6.33
CA ASP A 22 2.54 -25.84 -5.90
C ASP A 22 3.24 -24.51 -5.66
N VAL A 23 3.05 -23.55 -6.56
CA VAL A 23 3.63 -22.21 -6.49
C VAL A 23 3.15 -21.45 -5.25
N LEU A 24 1.87 -21.58 -4.93
CA LEU A 24 1.28 -20.93 -3.76
C LEU A 24 1.63 -21.65 -2.45
N ASN A 25 1.68 -22.98 -2.44
CA ASN A 25 2.16 -23.76 -1.29
C ASN A 25 3.61 -23.42 -0.97
N GLU A 26 4.48 -23.37 -1.98
CA GLU A 26 5.87 -22.96 -1.82
C GLU A 26 5.96 -21.54 -1.23
N LYS A 27 5.21 -20.58 -1.78
CA LYS A 27 5.24 -19.18 -1.31
C LYS A 27 4.86 -19.06 0.16
N VAL A 28 3.76 -19.71 0.56
CA VAL A 28 3.24 -19.64 1.93
C VAL A 28 4.18 -20.34 2.91
N ASN A 29 4.66 -21.54 2.58
CA ASN A 29 5.60 -22.28 3.43
C ASN A 29 6.92 -21.51 3.60
N ARG A 30 7.47 -20.93 2.53
CA ARG A 30 8.68 -20.10 2.58
C ARG A 30 8.49 -18.90 3.52
N ASP A 31 7.34 -18.23 3.47
CA ASP A 31 7.05 -17.11 4.36
C ASP A 31 6.91 -17.54 5.83
N ILE A 32 6.26 -18.69 6.10
CA ILE A 32 6.13 -19.26 7.45
C ILE A 32 7.51 -19.61 8.01
N LEU A 33 8.33 -20.35 7.25
CA LEU A 33 9.67 -20.74 7.67
C LEU A 33 10.56 -19.52 7.93
N GLY A 34 10.50 -18.50 7.06
CA GLY A 34 11.22 -17.25 7.27
C GLY A 34 10.78 -16.48 8.53
N ALA A 35 9.50 -16.55 8.93
CA ALA A 35 9.08 -15.98 10.21
C ALA A 35 9.64 -16.75 11.42
N LEU A 36 9.65 -18.09 11.35
CA LEU A 36 10.21 -18.92 12.42
C LEU A 36 11.70 -18.68 12.60
N GLU A 37 12.44 -18.54 11.50
CA GLU A 37 13.86 -18.23 11.55
C GLU A 37 14.14 -16.89 12.25
N LEU A 38 13.38 -15.84 11.92
CA LEU A 38 13.51 -14.53 12.57
C LEU A 38 13.19 -14.59 14.07
N VAL A 39 12.18 -15.39 14.47
CA VAL A 39 11.88 -15.63 15.88
C VAL A 39 13.06 -16.33 16.56
N ASN A 40 13.58 -17.40 15.96
CA ASN A 40 14.64 -18.23 16.53
C ASN A 40 16.00 -17.51 16.63
N ARG A 41 16.24 -16.49 15.81
CA ARG A 41 17.42 -15.60 15.95
C ARG A 41 17.29 -14.60 17.11
N GLY A 42 16.08 -14.34 17.57
CA GLY A 42 15.78 -13.42 18.68
C GLY A 42 15.52 -14.15 19.98
N ASP A 43 14.71 -13.53 20.85
CA ASP A 43 14.30 -14.08 22.14
C ASP A 43 13.15 -15.11 22.02
N TRP A 44 13.44 -16.23 21.33
CA TRP A 44 12.47 -17.29 21.10
C TRP A 44 12.03 -18.01 22.39
N GLU A 45 12.87 -17.97 23.43
CA GLU A 45 12.61 -18.57 24.74
C GLU A 45 11.46 -17.88 25.49
N HIS A 46 11.29 -16.57 25.32
CA HIS A 46 10.18 -15.84 25.94
C HIS A 46 9.01 -15.55 24.98
N THR A 47 9.16 -15.91 23.71
CA THR A 47 8.10 -15.76 22.70
C THR A 47 7.03 -16.85 22.87
N SER A 48 5.75 -16.45 22.92
CA SER A 48 4.60 -17.37 22.99
C SER A 48 4.16 -17.87 21.61
N CYS A 49 3.32 -18.91 21.54
CA CYS A 49 2.80 -19.39 20.24
C CYS A 49 1.98 -18.30 19.53
N GLU A 50 1.24 -17.50 20.29
CA GLU A 50 0.44 -16.40 19.73
C GLU A 50 1.34 -15.32 19.13
N ASP A 51 2.48 -15.01 19.78
CA ASP A 51 3.48 -14.09 19.24
C ASP A 51 4.09 -14.62 17.94
N VAL A 52 4.46 -15.91 17.89
CA VAL A 52 4.96 -16.55 16.66
C VAL A 52 3.91 -16.52 15.57
N SER A 53 2.66 -16.84 15.89
CA SER A 53 1.54 -16.77 14.96
C SER A 53 1.34 -15.35 14.42
N HIS A 54 1.53 -14.33 15.25
CA HIS A 54 1.48 -12.92 14.84
C HIS A 54 2.67 -12.56 13.93
N ARG A 55 3.89 -13.07 14.20
CA ARG A 55 5.06 -12.91 13.32
C ARG A 55 4.85 -13.56 11.95
N ILE A 56 4.21 -14.73 11.90
CA ILE A 56 3.81 -15.38 10.64
C ILE A 56 2.82 -14.48 9.89
N TYR A 57 1.76 -14.01 10.56
CA TYR A 57 0.79 -13.07 9.97
C TYR A 57 1.47 -11.81 9.39
N GLN A 58 2.46 -11.24 10.09
CA GLN A 58 3.21 -10.07 9.64
C GLN A 58 3.93 -10.29 8.29
N ARG A 59 4.25 -11.55 7.91
CA ARG A 59 4.85 -11.86 6.61
C ARG A 59 3.91 -11.64 5.43
N PHE A 60 2.60 -11.75 5.67
CA PHE A 60 1.53 -11.64 4.67
C PHE A 60 0.88 -10.25 4.63
N ARG A 61 1.19 -9.37 5.60
CA ARG A 61 0.66 -8.00 5.71
C ARG A 61 1.69 -6.94 5.30
N ILE A 62 1.23 -5.89 4.62
CA ILE A 62 1.90 -4.57 4.57
C ILE A 62 0.93 -3.52 5.14
N ALA A 63 1.45 -2.42 5.69
CA ALA A 63 0.67 -1.30 6.22
C ALA A 63 -0.38 -0.76 5.22
N GLY A 64 -1.58 -1.36 5.22
CA GLY A 64 -2.70 -0.99 4.35
C GLY A 64 -2.82 -1.75 3.02
N LEU A 65 -1.85 -2.58 2.62
CA LEU A 65 -1.86 -3.31 1.33
C LEU A 65 -1.60 -4.82 1.48
N HIS A 66 -2.04 -5.60 0.50
CA HIS A 66 -2.08 -7.06 0.52
C HIS A 66 -0.86 -7.69 -0.14
N LYS A 67 0.21 -7.96 0.62
CA LYS A 67 1.50 -8.43 0.06
C LYS A 67 1.38 -9.71 -0.77
N ILE A 68 0.62 -10.69 -0.29
CA ILE A 68 0.45 -11.96 -0.99
C ILE A 68 -0.45 -11.83 -2.22
N GLU A 69 -1.52 -11.05 -2.14
CA GLU A 69 -2.37 -10.72 -3.29
C GLU A 69 -1.58 -9.98 -4.36
N LEU A 70 -0.88 -8.90 -4.00
CA LEU A 70 -0.03 -8.14 -4.91
C LEU A 70 1.06 -9.01 -5.55
N TRP A 71 1.65 -9.92 -4.77
CA TRP A 71 2.61 -10.89 -5.30
C TRP A 71 1.93 -11.81 -6.31
N ALA A 72 0.76 -12.38 -5.99
CA ALA A 72 0.03 -13.29 -6.88
C ALA A 72 -0.42 -12.60 -8.18
N GLU A 73 -0.85 -11.33 -8.09
CA GLU A 73 -1.28 -10.53 -9.24
C GLU A 73 -0.12 -10.14 -10.18
N ASN A 74 1.13 -10.17 -9.71
CA ASN A 74 2.28 -9.71 -10.48
C ASN A 74 3.28 -10.81 -10.84
N THR A 75 3.37 -11.90 -10.07
CA THR A 75 4.35 -12.97 -10.29
C THR A 75 4.08 -13.74 -11.59
N PRO A 76 5.05 -13.89 -12.51
CA PRO A 76 4.84 -14.66 -13.73
C PRO A 76 4.63 -16.16 -13.46
N ARG A 77 4.88 -16.64 -12.23
CA ARG A 77 4.70 -18.03 -11.83
C ARG A 77 3.23 -18.42 -11.63
N ILE A 78 2.35 -17.43 -11.47
CA ILE A 78 0.90 -17.65 -11.36
C ILE A 78 0.25 -17.24 -12.66
N ASP A 79 -0.32 -18.24 -13.32
CA ASP A 79 -1.20 -18.04 -14.45
C ASP A 79 -2.54 -17.47 -13.96
N ARG A 80 -3.09 -16.53 -14.72
CA ARG A 80 -4.25 -15.75 -14.28
C ARG A 80 -5.10 -15.30 -15.45
N THR A 81 -6.39 -15.23 -15.17
CA THR A 81 -7.42 -14.83 -16.13
C THR A 81 -8.19 -13.63 -15.57
N PRO A 82 -8.26 -12.50 -16.29
CA PRO A 82 -7.58 -12.18 -17.54
C PRO A 82 -6.06 -12.08 -17.40
N HIS A 83 -5.33 -12.30 -18.50
CA HIS A 83 -3.91 -11.97 -18.53
C HIS A 83 -3.67 -10.46 -18.40
N LYS A 84 -2.54 -10.06 -17.81
CA LYS A 84 -2.19 -8.65 -17.55
C LYS A 84 -2.27 -7.76 -18.80
N LYS A 85 -1.90 -8.28 -19.97
CA LYS A 85 -1.95 -7.55 -21.26
C LYS A 85 -3.37 -7.28 -21.74
N GLU A 86 -4.32 -8.14 -21.37
CA GLU A 86 -5.72 -8.08 -21.83
C GLU A 86 -6.62 -7.34 -20.84
N TYR A 87 -6.12 -7.05 -19.63
CA TYR A 87 -6.91 -6.52 -18.51
C TYR A 87 -7.73 -5.26 -18.85
N SER A 88 -7.11 -4.27 -19.52
CA SER A 88 -7.79 -3.01 -19.88
C SER A 88 -8.96 -3.24 -20.85
N GLU A 89 -8.82 -4.17 -21.79
CA GLU A 89 -9.87 -4.51 -22.73
C GLU A 89 -10.95 -5.38 -22.07
N TYR A 90 -10.53 -6.34 -21.24
CA TYR A 90 -11.40 -7.19 -20.44
C TYR A 90 -12.35 -6.35 -19.57
N ILE A 91 -11.85 -5.39 -18.80
CA ILE A 91 -12.68 -4.53 -17.93
C ILE A 91 -13.72 -3.75 -18.74
N LYS A 92 -13.39 -3.30 -19.95
CA LYS A 92 -14.30 -2.48 -20.77
C LYS A 92 -15.34 -3.31 -21.53
N LYS A 93 -15.01 -4.54 -21.94
CA LYS A 93 -15.83 -5.29 -22.91
C LYS A 93 -16.43 -6.57 -22.35
N SER A 94 -15.69 -7.26 -21.47
CA SER A 94 -15.96 -8.66 -21.13
C SER A 94 -16.32 -8.88 -19.66
N SER A 95 -15.86 -8.02 -18.75
CA SER A 95 -16.16 -8.15 -17.33
C SER A 95 -17.66 -8.06 -17.05
N ILE A 96 -18.17 -8.82 -16.09
CA ILE A 96 -19.54 -8.63 -15.58
C ILE A 96 -19.73 -7.26 -14.90
N TYR A 97 -18.64 -6.58 -14.55
CA TYR A 97 -18.62 -5.25 -13.94
C TYR A 97 -18.36 -4.09 -14.92
N ARG A 98 -18.35 -4.32 -16.25
CA ARG A 98 -17.87 -3.38 -17.29
C ARG A 98 -18.54 -1.99 -17.44
N ASN A 99 -19.39 -1.56 -16.52
CA ASN A 99 -20.09 -0.27 -16.54
C ASN A 99 -19.76 0.61 -15.31
N THR A 100 -18.60 0.40 -14.69
CA THR A 100 -18.13 1.20 -13.54
C THR A 100 -18.05 2.68 -13.86
N ARG A 101 -18.59 3.51 -12.97
CA ARG A 101 -18.57 4.98 -13.09
C ARG A 101 -17.47 5.57 -12.20
N LEU A 102 -17.05 6.81 -12.46
CA LEU A 102 -15.97 7.48 -11.70
C LEU A 102 -16.24 7.59 -10.18
N TRP A 103 -17.51 7.56 -9.76
CA TRP A 103 -17.94 7.58 -8.34
C TRP A 103 -18.16 6.19 -7.74
N ASP A 104 -17.83 5.12 -8.45
CA ASP A 104 -17.90 3.72 -7.99
C ASP A 104 -16.60 3.34 -7.25
N TRP A 105 -16.32 4.06 -6.15
CA TRP A 105 -15.00 4.09 -5.49
C TRP A 105 -14.43 2.70 -5.15
N GLY A 106 -15.26 1.70 -4.85
CA GLY A 106 -14.82 0.34 -4.57
C GLY A 106 -14.27 -0.40 -5.80
N LEU A 107 -14.92 -0.26 -6.96
CA LEU A 107 -14.47 -0.88 -8.22
C LEU A 107 -13.44 -0.04 -8.98
N THR A 108 -13.22 1.23 -8.60
CA THR A 108 -12.15 2.08 -9.13
C THR A 108 -10.75 1.50 -8.86
N PHE A 109 -10.60 0.61 -7.87
CA PHE A 109 -9.37 -0.14 -7.58
C PHE A 109 -9.16 -1.36 -8.49
N GLY A 110 -10.10 -1.65 -9.39
CA GLY A 110 -10.02 -2.73 -10.38
C GLY A 110 -10.64 -4.06 -9.92
N VAL A 111 -11.16 -4.83 -10.89
CA VAL A 111 -11.63 -6.21 -10.69
C VAL A 111 -10.41 -7.12 -10.63
N LYS A 112 -10.30 -7.97 -9.62
CA LYS A 112 -9.14 -8.83 -9.41
C LYS A 112 -9.12 -10.02 -10.34
N ALA A 113 -7.92 -10.37 -10.79
CA ALA A 113 -7.72 -11.53 -11.64
C ALA A 113 -8.07 -12.83 -10.89
N THR A 114 -8.56 -13.80 -11.64
CA THR A 114 -8.85 -15.14 -11.16
C THR A 114 -7.64 -16.06 -11.42
N PHE A 115 -7.29 -16.88 -10.45
CA PHE A 115 -6.35 -17.99 -10.60
C PHE A 115 -7.02 -19.31 -10.22
N ASN A 116 -6.34 -20.42 -10.53
CA ASN A 116 -6.80 -21.76 -10.21
C ASN A 116 -5.90 -22.36 -9.13
N ILE A 117 -6.48 -22.94 -8.08
CA ILE A 117 -5.76 -23.62 -6.99
C ILE A 117 -6.47 -24.92 -6.70
N ALA A 118 -5.78 -26.05 -6.91
CA ALA A 118 -6.34 -27.38 -6.73
C ALA A 118 -7.71 -27.55 -7.44
N GLY A 119 -7.80 -27.06 -8.68
CA GLY A 119 -9.01 -27.13 -9.52
C GLY A 119 -10.15 -26.17 -9.16
N VAL A 120 -9.97 -25.29 -8.17
CA VAL A 120 -10.93 -24.25 -7.76
C VAL A 120 -10.51 -22.89 -8.32
N HIS A 121 -11.42 -22.19 -9.00
CA HIS A 121 -11.16 -20.80 -9.39
C HIS A 121 -11.33 -19.88 -8.18
N MET A 122 -10.36 -19.01 -7.95
CA MET A 122 -10.32 -18.10 -6.81
C MET A 122 -9.84 -16.71 -7.27
N GLY A 123 -10.49 -15.66 -6.79
CA GLY A 123 -10.04 -14.28 -6.98
C GLY A 123 -8.81 -13.94 -6.14
N ALA A 124 -7.94 -13.06 -6.63
CA ALA A 124 -6.72 -12.68 -5.91
C ALA A 124 -6.94 -12.02 -4.55
N ASP A 125 -8.01 -11.25 -4.43
CA ASP A 125 -8.53 -10.70 -3.18
C ASP A 125 -8.76 -11.77 -2.10
N LYS A 126 -9.17 -12.99 -2.46
CA LYS A 126 -9.43 -14.05 -1.47
C LYS A 126 -8.18 -14.44 -0.68
N LEU A 127 -6.98 -14.25 -1.24
CA LEU A 127 -5.73 -14.46 -0.49
C LEU A 127 -5.59 -13.45 0.65
N SER A 128 -5.99 -12.19 0.43
CA SER A 128 -5.92 -11.18 1.47
C SER A 128 -6.99 -11.38 2.55
N HIS A 129 -8.19 -11.80 2.16
CA HIS A 129 -9.23 -12.24 3.08
C HIS A 129 -8.76 -13.41 3.96
N PHE A 130 -8.13 -14.42 3.36
CA PHE A 130 -7.55 -15.55 4.08
C PHE A 130 -6.52 -15.13 5.13
N PHE A 131 -5.48 -14.40 4.73
CA PHE A 131 -4.39 -14.09 5.68
C PHE A 131 -4.68 -12.92 6.61
N GLN A 132 -5.44 -11.90 6.19
CA GLN A 132 -5.65 -10.70 7.00
C GLN A 132 -6.96 -10.71 7.75
N THR A 133 -8.07 -10.96 7.06
CA THR A 133 -9.37 -11.00 7.73
C THR A 133 -9.51 -12.29 8.53
N GLY A 134 -8.93 -13.40 8.07
CA GLY A 134 -8.76 -14.60 8.89
C GLY A 134 -7.97 -14.37 10.19
N TRP A 135 -6.97 -13.48 10.19
CA TRP A 135 -6.28 -13.07 11.42
C TRP A 135 -7.22 -12.32 12.38
N LYS A 136 -8.03 -11.40 11.86
CA LYS A 136 -9.03 -10.71 12.69
C LYS A 136 -10.07 -11.66 13.26
N TYR A 137 -10.47 -12.67 12.49
CA TYR A 137 -11.42 -13.69 12.95
C TYR A 137 -10.86 -14.46 14.14
N ILE A 138 -9.59 -14.90 14.09
CA ILE A 138 -8.97 -15.57 15.23
C ILE A 138 -8.77 -14.63 16.43
N GLU A 139 -8.49 -13.34 16.22
CA GLU A 139 -8.43 -12.34 17.29
C GLU A 139 -9.79 -12.19 17.99
N HIS A 140 -10.88 -12.05 17.23
CA HIS A 140 -12.24 -11.95 17.76
C HIS A 140 -12.66 -13.24 18.47
N PHE A 141 -12.41 -14.40 17.86
CA PHE A 141 -12.69 -15.69 18.48
C PHE A 141 -11.97 -15.85 19.81
N ARG A 142 -10.67 -15.55 19.88
CA ARG A 142 -9.89 -15.58 21.13
C ARG A 142 -10.43 -14.60 22.16
N ALA A 143 -10.86 -13.40 21.75
CA ALA A 143 -11.47 -12.43 22.65
C ALA A 143 -12.78 -12.99 23.26
N TYR A 144 -13.67 -13.54 22.44
CA TYR A 144 -14.91 -14.16 22.92
C TYR A 144 -14.68 -15.35 23.84
N VAL A 145 -13.72 -16.22 23.53
CA VAL A 145 -13.36 -17.34 24.41
C VAL A 145 -12.79 -16.84 25.74
N ARG A 146 -11.98 -15.77 25.75
CA ARG A 146 -11.47 -15.14 26.98
C ARG A 146 -12.57 -14.49 27.83
N GLU A 147 -13.64 -14.02 27.19
CA GLU A 147 -14.86 -13.54 27.87
C GLU A 147 -15.70 -14.67 28.46
N GLY A 148 -15.31 -15.94 28.28
CA GLY A 148 -15.99 -17.10 28.84
C GLY A 148 -17.12 -17.65 27.98
N LEU A 149 -17.24 -17.20 26.72
CA LEU A 149 -18.27 -17.71 25.82
C LEU A 149 -17.97 -19.17 25.42
N PRO A 150 -19.01 -20.03 25.31
CA PRO A 150 -18.86 -21.34 24.73
C PRO A 150 -18.31 -21.26 23.30
N GLU A 151 -17.48 -22.23 22.91
CA GLU A 151 -16.81 -22.24 21.59
C GLU A 151 -17.79 -22.04 20.43
N ARG A 152 -18.95 -22.73 20.47
CA ARG A 152 -19.99 -22.59 19.46
C ARG A 152 -20.48 -21.15 19.35
N GLU A 153 -20.78 -20.49 20.48
CA GLU A 153 -21.26 -19.11 20.48
C GLU A 153 -20.18 -18.15 19.98
N ALA A 154 -18.91 -18.38 20.36
CA ALA A 154 -17.79 -17.60 19.85
C ALA A 154 -17.65 -17.72 18.32
N LEU A 155 -17.83 -18.91 17.75
CA LEU A 155 -17.85 -19.13 16.30
C LEU A 155 -19.04 -18.41 15.62
N GLU A 156 -20.24 -18.49 16.19
CA GLU A 156 -21.43 -17.81 15.67
C GLU A 156 -21.23 -16.29 15.65
N ARG A 157 -20.72 -15.70 16.74
CA ARG A 157 -20.42 -14.26 16.82
C ARG A 157 -19.34 -13.83 15.83
N MET A 158 -18.30 -14.62 15.67
CA MET A 158 -17.24 -14.36 14.69
C MET A 158 -17.78 -14.36 13.25
N ILE A 159 -18.64 -15.31 12.88
CA ILE A 159 -19.25 -15.34 11.54
C ILE A 159 -20.20 -14.14 11.35
N ARG A 160 -20.99 -13.78 12.37
CA ARG A 160 -21.84 -12.57 12.34
C ARG A 160 -21.01 -11.29 12.17
N TYR A 161 -19.84 -11.19 12.78
CA TYR A 161 -18.89 -10.10 12.55
C TYR A 161 -18.51 -10.03 11.06
N GLY A 162 -18.18 -11.18 10.45
CA GLY A 162 -17.93 -11.30 9.01
C GLY A 162 -19.05 -10.78 8.13
N VAL A 163 -20.26 -11.29 8.36
CA VAL A 163 -21.46 -10.85 7.64
C VAL A 163 -21.69 -9.34 7.82
N GLY A 164 -21.51 -8.82 9.03
CA GLY A 164 -21.61 -7.38 9.31
C GLY A 164 -20.57 -6.55 8.56
N THR A 165 -19.34 -7.04 8.42
CA THR A 165 -18.29 -6.35 7.63
C THR A 165 -18.60 -6.33 6.14
N GLU A 166 -19.18 -7.41 5.60
CA GLU A 166 -19.62 -7.49 4.20
C GLU A 166 -20.85 -6.61 3.91
N TYR A 167 -21.74 -6.41 4.88
CA TYR A 167 -22.81 -5.40 4.78
C TYR A 167 -22.30 -3.96 4.87
N GLY A 168 -21.14 -3.77 5.52
CA GLY A 168 -20.59 -2.47 5.87
C GLY A 168 -19.91 -1.73 4.70
N PRO A 169 -19.20 -0.63 5.01
CA PRO A 169 -18.47 0.20 4.04
C PRO A 169 -17.33 -0.53 3.30
N LEU A 170 -17.07 -1.78 3.65
CA LEU A 170 -16.04 -2.59 3.03
C LEU A 170 -16.60 -3.54 1.99
N GLY A 171 -17.92 -3.77 1.86
CA GLY A 171 -18.52 -4.65 0.87
C GLY A 171 -19.73 -4.00 0.20
N LEU A 172 -20.94 -4.44 0.55
CA LEU A 172 -22.20 -4.08 -0.11
C LEU A 172 -22.44 -2.57 -0.17
N ALA A 173 -22.02 -1.81 0.85
CA ALA A 173 -22.19 -0.36 0.86
C ALA A 173 -21.17 0.39 -0.04
N ALA A 174 -19.99 -0.19 -0.31
CA ALA A 174 -18.94 0.46 -1.10
C ALA A 174 -18.84 -0.05 -2.54
N THR A 175 -18.97 -1.36 -2.77
CA THR A 175 -18.90 -1.98 -4.11
C THR A 175 -20.29 -2.34 -4.64
N GLY A 176 -21.31 -2.39 -3.78
CA GLY A 176 -22.62 -2.89 -4.16
C GLY A 176 -22.69 -4.42 -4.26
N VAL A 177 -21.68 -5.12 -3.75
CA VAL A 177 -21.57 -6.59 -3.74
C VAL A 177 -21.35 -7.10 -2.30
N PHE A 178 -22.00 -8.21 -1.98
CA PHE A 178 -21.77 -9.00 -0.77
C PHE A 178 -21.18 -10.34 -1.22
N SER A 179 -19.91 -10.60 -0.91
CA SER A 179 -19.22 -11.81 -1.36
C SER A 179 -19.30 -12.92 -0.31
N PHE A 180 -19.92 -14.03 -0.69
CA PHE A 180 -19.87 -15.25 0.12
C PHE A 180 -18.53 -15.99 -0.02
N GLY A 181 -17.80 -15.75 -1.11
CA GLY A 181 -16.43 -16.22 -1.27
C GLY A 181 -15.48 -15.57 -0.27
N ASP A 182 -15.68 -14.29 0.04
CA ASP A 182 -14.92 -13.59 1.08
C ASP A 182 -15.18 -14.16 2.46
N LEU A 183 -16.44 -14.46 2.81
CA LEU A 183 -16.78 -15.12 4.08
C LEU A 183 -16.12 -16.49 4.21
N GLU A 184 -16.10 -17.28 3.14
CA GLU A 184 -15.38 -18.56 3.11
C GLU A 184 -13.87 -18.33 3.31
N ALA A 185 -13.26 -17.43 2.55
CA ALA A 185 -11.83 -17.13 2.64
C ALA A 185 -11.43 -16.69 4.06
N ASN A 186 -12.21 -15.79 4.67
CA ASN A 186 -12.02 -15.35 6.05
C ASN A 186 -12.05 -16.53 7.03
N TYR A 187 -13.05 -17.41 6.91
CA TYR A 187 -13.22 -18.55 7.80
C TYR A 187 -12.09 -19.59 7.65
N GLN A 188 -11.66 -19.86 6.43
CA GLN A 188 -10.54 -20.78 6.19
C GLN A 188 -9.22 -20.19 6.71
N GLY A 189 -9.04 -18.88 6.61
CA GLY A 189 -7.94 -18.16 7.24
C GLY A 189 -7.94 -18.28 8.77
N PHE A 190 -9.12 -18.15 9.39
CA PHE A 190 -9.30 -18.42 10.82
C PHE A 190 -8.87 -19.83 11.19
N ARG A 191 -9.31 -20.85 10.43
CA ARG A 191 -8.90 -22.25 10.65
C ARG A 191 -7.40 -22.41 10.55
N PHE A 192 -6.76 -21.78 9.57
CA PHE A 192 -5.31 -21.79 9.44
C PHE A 192 -4.62 -21.26 10.71
N TYR A 193 -4.96 -20.06 11.17
CA TYR A 193 -4.35 -19.48 12.36
C TYR A 193 -4.66 -20.25 13.64
N ARG A 194 -5.85 -20.86 13.73
CA ARG A 194 -6.19 -21.76 14.84
C ARG A 194 -5.30 -23.00 14.83
N SER A 195 -5.06 -23.60 13.65
CA SER A 195 -4.21 -24.79 13.49
C SER A 195 -2.74 -24.56 13.84
N LEU A 196 -2.27 -23.31 13.85
CA LEU A 196 -0.90 -23.01 14.28
C LEU A 196 -0.66 -23.38 15.75
N CYS A 197 -1.62 -23.08 16.64
CA CYS A 197 -1.39 -23.13 18.09
C CYS A 197 -2.43 -23.91 18.91
N GLN A 198 -3.69 -23.98 18.48
CA GLN A 198 -4.83 -24.32 19.34
C GLN A 198 -5.46 -25.69 19.04
N GLU A 199 -4.91 -26.46 18.11
CA GLU A 199 -5.42 -27.79 17.77
C GLU A 199 -4.66 -28.89 18.53
N LYS A 200 -5.27 -30.09 18.64
CA LYS A 200 -4.64 -31.27 19.27
C LYS A 200 -3.27 -31.62 18.66
N ASN A 201 -3.06 -31.23 17.40
CA ASN A 201 -1.80 -31.37 16.69
C ASN A 201 -1.41 -30.02 16.07
N PRO A 202 -0.79 -29.11 16.85
CA PRO A 202 -0.46 -27.77 16.38
C PRO A 202 0.58 -27.83 15.25
N ARG A 203 0.50 -26.94 14.27
CA ARG A 203 1.47 -26.90 13.17
C ARG A 203 2.84 -26.41 13.60
N ILE A 204 2.91 -25.55 14.62
CA ILE A 204 4.17 -25.06 15.16
C ILE A 204 4.37 -25.54 16.59
N LEU A 205 5.60 -25.91 16.91
CA LEU A 205 5.97 -26.41 18.22
C LEU A 205 7.24 -25.72 18.70
N LYS A 206 7.25 -25.35 19.99
CA LYS A 206 8.45 -24.88 20.67
C LYS A 206 9.29 -26.08 21.11
N THR A 207 10.54 -26.12 20.66
CA THR A 207 11.53 -27.14 20.99
C THR A 207 12.69 -26.52 21.78
N ALA A 208 13.64 -27.34 22.25
CA ALA A 208 14.82 -26.84 22.95
C ALA A 208 15.75 -26.02 22.05
N GLU A 209 15.61 -26.13 20.73
CA GLU A 209 16.41 -25.39 19.74
C GLU A 209 15.63 -24.26 19.05
N GLY A 210 14.43 -23.94 19.54
CA GLY A 210 13.57 -22.91 18.96
C GLY A 210 12.22 -23.42 18.46
N TRP A 211 11.49 -22.57 17.75
CA TRP A 211 10.21 -22.88 17.13
C TRP A 211 10.41 -23.63 15.81
N ARG A 212 9.66 -24.72 15.62
CA ARG A 212 9.70 -25.56 14.42
C ARG A 212 8.33 -25.70 13.79
N LEU A 213 8.30 -25.79 12.47
CA LEU A 213 7.12 -26.16 11.70
C LEU A 213 7.05 -27.69 11.62
N LEU A 214 6.03 -28.30 12.23
CA LEU A 214 5.84 -29.75 12.23
C LEU A 214 5.19 -30.26 10.94
N ARG A 215 4.32 -29.45 10.33
CA ARG A 215 3.56 -29.79 9.13
C ARG A 215 3.48 -28.59 8.21
N LEU A 216 3.86 -28.81 6.95
CA LEU A 216 3.77 -27.78 5.92
C LEU A 216 2.33 -27.33 5.73
N PHE A 217 2.17 -26.07 5.36
CA PHE A 217 0.92 -25.53 4.85
C PHE A 217 0.60 -26.18 3.50
N ASP A 218 -0.65 -26.57 3.32
CA ASP A 218 -1.17 -27.04 2.05
C ASP A 218 -2.54 -26.41 1.78
N TRP A 219 -2.65 -25.68 0.67
CA TRP A 219 -3.89 -25.05 0.23
C TRP A 219 -5.04 -26.03 0.09
N ARG A 220 -4.78 -27.31 -0.24
CA ARG A 220 -5.83 -28.34 -0.34
C ARG A 220 -6.64 -28.53 0.94
N GLU A 221 -6.08 -28.18 2.09
CA GLU A 221 -6.79 -28.24 3.37
C GLU A 221 -7.85 -27.14 3.54
N TYR A 222 -7.68 -26.04 2.80
CA TYR A 222 -8.43 -24.81 2.99
C TYR A 222 -9.31 -24.45 1.80
N VAL A 223 -8.86 -24.71 0.57
CA VAL A 223 -9.61 -24.36 -0.64
C VAL A 223 -10.88 -25.19 -0.76
N SER A 224 -11.92 -24.57 -1.30
CA SER A 224 -13.17 -25.22 -1.61
C SER A 224 -13.89 -24.49 -2.74
N PRO A 225 -14.85 -25.13 -3.44
CA PRO A 225 -15.68 -24.44 -4.44
C PRO A 225 -16.41 -23.21 -3.90
N ARG A 226 -16.48 -23.01 -2.58
CA ARG A 226 -17.07 -21.81 -1.98
C ARG A 226 -16.23 -20.55 -2.18
N PHE A 227 -14.97 -20.66 -2.59
CA PHE A 227 -14.17 -19.52 -3.04
C PHE A 227 -14.53 -19.04 -4.45
N ASP A 228 -15.23 -19.88 -5.22
CA ASP A 228 -15.63 -19.59 -6.58
C ASP A 228 -16.99 -18.89 -6.58
N GLU A 229 -17.05 -17.59 -6.83
CA GLU A 229 -18.26 -16.77 -6.86
C GLU A 229 -19.15 -17.02 -8.07
N SER A 230 -18.67 -17.76 -9.08
CA SER A 230 -19.55 -18.30 -10.12
C SER A 230 -20.40 -19.46 -9.59
N TYR A 231 -19.90 -20.18 -8.57
CA TYR A 231 -20.58 -21.28 -7.90
C TYR A 231 -21.27 -20.84 -6.57
N ASN A 232 -20.54 -20.17 -5.68
CA ASN A 232 -21.00 -19.59 -4.42
C ASN A 232 -21.36 -18.12 -4.62
N ASN A 233 -22.51 -17.92 -5.27
CA ASN A 233 -22.89 -16.64 -5.85
C ASN A 233 -22.91 -15.47 -4.85
N SER A 234 -22.22 -14.40 -5.21
CA SER A 234 -22.29 -13.10 -4.53
C SER A 234 -23.69 -12.50 -4.64
N ALA A 235 -24.08 -11.69 -3.65
CA ALA A 235 -25.33 -10.94 -3.69
C ALA A 235 -25.08 -9.48 -4.05
N PHE A 236 -26.06 -8.83 -4.68
CA PHE A 236 -25.88 -7.49 -5.24
C PHE A 236 -26.98 -6.53 -4.78
N THR A 237 -26.64 -5.25 -4.68
CA THR A 237 -27.66 -4.19 -4.57
C THR A 237 -28.56 -4.20 -5.83
N PRO A 238 -29.83 -3.75 -5.75
CA PRO A 238 -30.76 -3.81 -6.89
C PRO A 238 -30.20 -3.15 -8.16
N LYS A 239 -29.54 -2.01 -8.01
CA LYS A 239 -28.91 -1.28 -9.12
C LYS A 239 -27.77 -2.07 -9.74
N ARG A 240 -26.84 -2.57 -8.92
CA ARG A 240 -25.71 -3.39 -9.39
C ARG A 240 -26.20 -4.66 -10.07
N TRP A 241 -27.21 -5.32 -9.49
CA TRP A 241 -27.78 -6.52 -10.05
C TRP A 241 -28.36 -6.30 -11.44
N SER A 242 -29.04 -5.19 -11.69
CA SER A 242 -29.56 -4.88 -13.02
C SER A 242 -28.46 -4.88 -14.08
N GLU A 243 -27.30 -4.28 -13.76
CA GLU A 243 -26.14 -4.20 -14.66
C GLU A 243 -25.45 -5.57 -14.83
N VAL A 244 -25.16 -6.25 -13.72
CA VAL A 244 -24.52 -7.59 -13.72
C VAL A 244 -25.42 -8.61 -14.43
N ARG A 245 -26.73 -8.63 -14.15
CA ARG A 245 -27.70 -9.51 -14.80
C ARG A 245 -27.76 -9.29 -16.30
N ALA A 246 -27.78 -8.03 -16.75
CA ALA A 246 -27.74 -7.72 -18.19
C ALA A 246 -26.45 -8.26 -18.85
N ASN A 247 -25.32 -8.14 -18.15
CA ASN A 247 -24.04 -8.64 -18.64
C ASN A 247 -23.97 -10.17 -18.67
N LEU A 248 -24.43 -10.84 -17.61
CA LEU A 248 -24.56 -12.31 -17.54
C LEU A 248 -25.47 -12.85 -18.65
N ARG A 249 -26.62 -12.20 -18.86
CA ARG A 249 -27.57 -12.53 -19.94
C ARG A 249 -26.94 -12.52 -21.31
N ARG A 250 -26.26 -11.41 -21.62
CA ARG A 250 -25.70 -11.18 -22.93
C ARG A 250 -24.57 -12.14 -23.26
N ASP A 251 -23.65 -12.36 -22.31
CA ASP A 251 -22.37 -12.99 -22.62
C ASP A 251 -22.26 -14.45 -22.18
N TYR A 252 -22.92 -14.82 -21.08
CA TYR A 252 -22.71 -16.12 -20.42
C TYR A 252 -23.92 -17.04 -20.49
N CYS A 253 -25.17 -16.55 -20.56
CA CYS A 253 -26.33 -17.43 -20.77
C CYS A 253 -26.22 -18.31 -22.03
N PRO A 254 -25.73 -17.82 -23.20
CA PRO A 254 -25.51 -18.68 -24.37
C PRO A 254 -24.46 -19.77 -24.16
N ARG A 255 -23.62 -19.65 -23.10
CA ARG A 255 -22.51 -20.57 -22.82
C ARG A 255 -22.86 -21.62 -21.77
N LEU A 256 -24.01 -21.54 -21.12
CA LEU A 256 -24.39 -22.48 -20.06
C LEU A 256 -24.39 -23.95 -20.50
N ASP A 257 -24.67 -24.22 -21.76
CA ASP A 257 -24.72 -25.58 -22.31
C ASP A 257 -23.38 -26.04 -22.91
N THR A 258 -22.34 -25.19 -22.89
CA THR A 258 -21.01 -25.58 -23.36
C THR A 258 -20.41 -26.65 -22.43
N GLU A 259 -19.47 -27.41 -22.98
CA GLU A 259 -18.74 -28.41 -22.19
C GLU A 259 -17.98 -27.77 -21.03
N ALA A 260 -17.32 -26.62 -21.25
CA ALA A 260 -16.57 -25.91 -20.22
C ALA A 260 -17.43 -25.53 -19.01
N PHE A 261 -18.63 -24.97 -19.24
CA PHE A 261 -19.55 -24.62 -18.15
C PHE A 261 -20.05 -25.89 -17.43
N ARG A 262 -20.48 -26.91 -18.17
CA ARG A 262 -20.99 -28.15 -17.55
C ARG A 262 -19.90 -28.85 -16.72
N GLU A 263 -18.69 -28.97 -17.24
CA GLU A 263 -17.56 -29.55 -16.53
C GLU A 263 -17.19 -28.76 -15.28
N HIS A 264 -17.17 -27.42 -15.38
CA HIS A 264 -16.88 -26.55 -14.25
C HIS A 264 -17.86 -26.75 -13.07
N TYR A 265 -19.17 -26.69 -13.32
CA TYR A 265 -20.18 -26.90 -12.27
C TYR A 265 -20.20 -28.36 -11.78
N TRP A 266 -19.93 -29.33 -12.65
CA TRP A 266 -19.79 -30.73 -12.26
C TRP A 266 -18.62 -30.92 -11.29
N ARG A 267 -17.44 -30.35 -11.59
CA ARG A 267 -16.25 -30.40 -10.73
C ARG A 267 -16.51 -29.74 -9.38
N CYS A 268 -17.13 -28.56 -9.36
CA CYS A 268 -17.47 -27.87 -8.12
C CYS A 268 -18.46 -28.65 -7.25
N SER A 269 -19.46 -29.32 -7.85
CA SER A 269 -20.44 -30.13 -7.11
C SER A 269 -19.88 -31.46 -6.59
N HIS A 270 -18.89 -32.04 -7.27
CA HIS A 270 -18.26 -33.31 -6.89
C HIS A 270 -16.96 -33.12 -6.10
N PHE A 271 -16.64 -31.89 -5.69
CA PHE A 271 -15.46 -31.60 -4.89
C PHE A 271 -15.58 -32.27 -3.52
N THR A 272 -14.70 -33.24 -3.26
CA THR A 272 -14.71 -34.02 -2.02
C THR A 272 -14.19 -33.17 -0.86
N ARG A 273 -15.04 -32.87 0.13
CA ARG A 273 -14.64 -32.21 1.37
C ARG A 273 -15.34 -32.84 2.57
N GLU A 274 -14.76 -32.68 3.76
CA GLU A 274 -15.34 -33.16 5.00
C GLU A 274 -16.77 -32.62 5.24
N PRO A 275 -17.69 -33.45 5.76
CA PRO A 275 -19.12 -33.12 5.88
C PRO A 275 -19.49 -31.98 6.85
N ASP A 276 -18.53 -31.50 7.67
CA ASP A 276 -18.82 -30.68 8.85
C ASP A 276 -18.23 -29.25 8.77
N ASP A 277 -18.60 -28.50 7.73
CA ASP A 277 -18.24 -27.08 7.60
C ASP A 277 -19.27 -26.21 8.35
N PHE A 278 -18.94 -25.87 9.62
CA PHE A 278 -19.75 -25.02 10.48
C PHE A 278 -20.09 -23.67 9.83
N ASN A 279 -19.15 -23.07 9.10
CA ASN A 279 -19.35 -21.78 8.41
C ASN A 279 -20.48 -21.88 7.39
N ALA A 280 -20.39 -22.85 6.48
CA ALA A 280 -21.39 -23.06 5.45
C ALA A 280 -22.80 -23.33 6.03
N ARG A 281 -22.89 -24.11 7.12
CA ARG A 281 -24.18 -24.34 7.80
C ARG A 281 -24.73 -23.05 8.40
N PHE A 282 -23.93 -22.34 9.18
CA PHE A 282 -24.40 -21.17 9.90
C PHE A 282 -24.74 -20.01 8.95
N VAL A 283 -23.96 -19.80 7.89
CA VAL A 283 -24.30 -18.83 6.83
C VAL A 283 -25.64 -19.17 6.17
N ARG A 284 -25.91 -20.45 5.87
CA ARG A 284 -27.24 -20.86 5.37
C ARG A 284 -28.38 -20.57 6.35
N GLU A 285 -28.13 -20.75 7.65
CA GLU A 285 -29.12 -20.37 8.68
C GLU A 285 -29.37 -18.85 8.69
N LEU A 286 -28.32 -18.04 8.56
CA LEU A 286 -28.47 -16.58 8.47
C LEU A 286 -29.28 -16.17 7.24
N ILE A 287 -29.02 -16.81 6.08
CA ILE A 287 -29.81 -16.58 4.86
C ILE A 287 -31.29 -16.96 5.10
N ALA A 288 -31.55 -18.12 5.69
CA ALA A 288 -32.91 -18.60 5.96
C ALA A 288 -33.69 -17.68 6.92
N ARG A 289 -32.99 -17.03 7.87
CA ARG A 289 -33.56 -16.06 8.80
C ARG A 289 -33.72 -14.65 8.22
N GLY A 290 -33.10 -14.36 7.07
CA GLY A 290 -33.04 -13.02 6.49
C GLY A 290 -31.95 -12.12 7.07
N ASP A 291 -31.04 -12.67 7.88
CA ASP A 291 -29.86 -11.99 8.44
C ASP A 291 -28.72 -11.86 7.42
N ALA A 292 -28.81 -12.55 6.27
CA ALA A 292 -27.89 -12.50 5.14
C ALA A 292 -28.68 -12.51 3.82
N PRO A 293 -28.14 -11.97 2.70
CA PRO A 293 -28.88 -11.91 1.45
C PRO A 293 -29.02 -13.30 0.80
N ARG A 294 -30.07 -13.48 -0.01
CA ARG A 294 -30.30 -14.76 -0.71
C ARG A 294 -29.35 -14.94 -1.89
N GLN A 295 -28.48 -15.96 -1.84
CA GLN A 295 -27.52 -16.29 -2.90
C GLN A 295 -28.17 -16.64 -4.24
N ASP A 296 -29.21 -17.49 -4.19
CA ASP A 296 -29.85 -18.08 -5.37
C ASP A 296 -30.45 -17.04 -6.31
N ALA A 297 -30.95 -15.94 -5.76
CA ALA A 297 -31.53 -14.82 -6.49
C ALA A 297 -30.54 -14.07 -7.41
N TYR A 298 -29.23 -14.25 -7.18
CA TYR A 298 -28.16 -13.54 -7.90
C TYR A 298 -27.27 -14.48 -8.73
N SER A 299 -27.69 -15.72 -8.90
CA SER A 299 -26.97 -16.73 -9.70
C SER A 299 -27.07 -16.46 -11.21
N ILE A 300 -26.16 -17.04 -11.99
CA ILE A 300 -26.29 -17.08 -13.46
C ILE A 300 -27.60 -17.75 -13.89
N TRP A 301 -28.07 -18.76 -13.15
CA TRP A 301 -29.32 -19.46 -13.41
C TRP A 301 -30.53 -18.54 -13.26
N ALA A 302 -30.56 -17.75 -12.18
CA ALA A 302 -31.56 -16.69 -11.99
C ALA A 302 -31.46 -15.60 -13.07
N ALA A 303 -30.24 -15.24 -13.49
CA ALA A 303 -30.06 -14.30 -14.59
C ALA A 303 -30.64 -14.86 -15.90
N CYS A 304 -30.39 -16.14 -16.22
CA CYS A 304 -30.83 -16.78 -17.45
C CYS A 304 -32.27 -17.30 -17.42
N GLU A 305 -33.00 -17.14 -16.30
CA GLU A 305 -34.34 -17.70 -16.11
C GLU A 305 -34.39 -19.22 -16.34
N ARG A 306 -33.34 -19.92 -15.90
CA ARG A 306 -33.22 -21.38 -15.97
C ARG A 306 -33.13 -21.97 -14.57
N SER A 307 -33.59 -23.20 -14.43
CA SER A 307 -33.29 -24.02 -13.25
C SER A 307 -31.80 -24.33 -13.23
N GLY A 308 -31.15 -24.13 -12.08
CA GLY A 308 -29.77 -24.58 -11.88
C GLY A 308 -29.67 -26.10 -11.89
N PRO A 309 -28.45 -26.66 -12.01
CA PRO A 309 -28.24 -28.08 -11.82
C PRO A 309 -28.77 -28.48 -10.44
N GLU A 310 -29.55 -29.55 -10.36
CA GLU A 310 -29.94 -30.16 -9.09
C GLU A 310 -28.65 -30.53 -8.35
N VAL A 311 -28.24 -29.69 -7.40
CA VAL A 311 -27.23 -30.08 -6.41
C VAL A 311 -27.94 -31.09 -5.53
N ALA A 312 -27.85 -32.37 -5.92
CA ALA A 312 -28.40 -33.47 -5.14
C ALA A 312 -28.00 -33.26 -3.68
N GLY A 313 -29.02 -33.22 -2.81
CA GLY A 313 -28.83 -33.07 -1.38
C GLY A 313 -27.79 -34.08 -0.90
N VAL A 314 -26.93 -33.63 0.01
CA VAL A 314 -26.01 -34.47 0.78
C VAL A 314 -26.80 -35.63 1.37
N GLY A 315 -26.79 -36.76 0.66
CA GLY A 315 -27.54 -37.97 0.97
C GLY A 315 -26.68 -39.13 0.54
N GLY A 316 -26.19 -39.87 1.54
CA GLY A 316 -25.15 -40.88 1.38
C GLY A 316 -25.46 -41.92 0.30
N ALA A 317 -24.54 -42.03 -0.64
CA ALA A 317 -24.27 -43.29 -1.33
C ALA A 317 -22.77 -43.55 -1.16
N ALA A 318 -22.44 -44.51 -0.31
CA ALA A 318 -21.10 -45.03 -0.17
C ALA A 318 -20.72 -45.73 -1.49
N LEU A 319 -19.63 -45.29 -2.12
CA LEU A 319 -18.96 -46.03 -3.17
C LEU A 319 -17.44 -45.89 -3.01
N GLU A 320 -16.78 -47.01 -3.26
CA GLU A 320 -15.51 -47.45 -2.72
C GLU A 320 -14.33 -46.51 -3.00
N SER A 321 -13.49 -46.32 -1.97
CA SER A 321 -12.23 -45.61 -2.05
C SER A 321 -11.24 -46.36 -2.94
N GLY A 322 -10.90 -45.78 -4.10
CA GLY A 322 -9.69 -46.15 -4.83
C GLY A 322 -8.43 -45.90 -3.97
N PRO A 323 -7.34 -46.65 -4.19
CA PRO A 323 -6.16 -46.59 -3.32
C PRO A 323 -5.51 -45.21 -3.37
N TRP A 324 -5.31 -44.64 -2.19
CA TRP A 324 -4.48 -43.46 -1.95
C TRP A 324 -3.09 -43.69 -2.55
N VAL A 325 -2.77 -42.99 -3.63
CA VAL A 325 -1.39 -42.84 -4.10
C VAL A 325 -0.71 -41.88 -3.12
N SER A 326 0.25 -42.37 -2.35
CA SER A 326 1.05 -41.55 -1.45
C SER A 326 1.77 -40.46 -2.26
N PRO A 327 1.70 -39.18 -1.86
CA PRO A 327 2.44 -38.13 -2.54
C PRO A 327 3.94 -38.40 -2.43
N GLU A 328 4.66 -38.21 -3.54
CA GLU A 328 6.13 -38.22 -3.57
C GLU A 328 6.71 -37.32 -2.46
N PRO A 329 7.88 -37.65 -1.90
CA PRO A 329 8.50 -36.82 -0.88
C PRO A 329 8.69 -35.39 -1.41
N ALA A 330 8.10 -34.43 -0.70
CA ALA A 330 8.21 -33.02 -1.01
C ALA A 330 9.68 -32.61 -1.17
N PRO A 331 10.02 -31.74 -2.14
CA PRO A 331 11.38 -31.25 -2.31
C PRO A 331 11.91 -30.65 -1.01
N ARG A 332 13.18 -30.92 -0.67
CA ARG A 332 13.84 -30.31 0.48
C ARG A 332 13.92 -28.80 0.25
N TYR A 333 13.12 -28.05 1.01
CA TYR A 333 13.20 -26.60 1.04
C TYR A 333 14.49 -26.19 1.73
N GLU A 334 15.46 -25.67 0.97
CA GLU A 334 16.61 -25.00 1.55
C GLU A 334 16.17 -23.68 2.18
N THR A 335 16.61 -23.42 3.41
CA THR A 335 16.41 -22.15 4.10
C THR A 335 17.04 -21.00 3.29
N PRO A 336 16.29 -19.94 2.97
CA PRO A 336 16.84 -18.76 2.28
C PRO A 336 18.03 -18.20 3.06
N ARG A 337 19.11 -17.87 2.37
CA ARG A 337 20.24 -17.16 3.01
C ARG A 337 19.95 -15.67 3.01
N PHE A 338 19.84 -15.10 4.21
CA PHE A 338 19.73 -13.64 4.39
C PHE A 338 21.11 -13.01 4.27
N ASP A 339 21.35 -12.24 3.21
CA ASP A 339 22.54 -11.39 3.09
C ASP A 339 22.42 -10.17 4.03
N ASP A 340 23.50 -9.90 4.76
CA ASP A 340 23.59 -8.79 5.71
C ASP A 340 23.32 -7.44 5.04
N ALA A 341 22.46 -6.64 5.67
CA ALA A 341 22.03 -5.33 5.17
C ALA A 341 23.22 -4.38 4.90
N ILE A 342 23.47 -4.06 3.62
CA ILE A 342 24.49 -3.07 3.25
C ILE A 342 23.94 -1.66 3.48
N LEU A 343 24.49 -0.96 4.48
CA LEU A 343 24.36 0.50 4.64
C LEU A 343 24.96 1.19 3.41
N ARG A 344 24.13 1.92 2.64
CA ARG A 344 24.60 2.80 1.56
C ARG A 344 24.18 4.23 1.85
N SER A 345 25.07 5.02 2.43
CA SER A 345 24.88 6.47 2.56
C SER A 345 24.94 7.14 1.18
N ARG A 346 24.02 8.07 0.90
CA ARG A 346 24.04 8.88 -0.33
C ARG A 346 24.23 10.34 0.03
N PHE A 347 25.32 10.94 -0.45
CA PHE A 347 25.64 12.33 -0.14
C PHE A 347 25.44 13.21 -1.38
N GLU A 348 24.65 14.29 -1.28
CA GLU A 348 24.55 15.29 -2.34
C GLU A 348 25.08 16.65 -1.84
N LEU A 349 26.28 17.03 -2.29
CA LEU A 349 26.87 18.32 -1.96
C LEU A 349 26.73 19.24 -3.17
N GLY A 350 26.06 20.38 -3.01
CA GLY A 350 25.90 21.37 -4.06
C GLY A 350 26.51 22.72 -3.70
N VAL A 351 27.14 23.34 -4.70
CA VAL A 351 27.69 24.70 -4.60
C VAL A 351 27.16 25.48 -5.78
N GLY A 352 26.52 26.62 -5.52
CA GLY A 352 26.16 27.56 -6.58
C GLY A 352 25.10 28.57 -6.17
N GLY A 353 25.34 29.81 -6.58
CA GLY A 353 24.34 30.87 -6.61
C GLY A 353 24.96 32.25 -6.80
N PHE A 354 24.37 33.03 -7.72
CA PHE A 354 24.44 34.49 -7.76
C PHE A 354 23.05 35.01 -7.38
N ASN A 355 22.94 35.83 -6.34
CA ASN A 355 21.70 36.54 -5.99
C ASN A 355 21.62 37.87 -6.76
N SER A 356 20.41 38.39 -7.00
CA SER A 356 20.16 39.69 -7.64
C SER A 356 20.78 40.88 -6.87
N ALA A 357 21.22 40.68 -5.62
CA ALA A 357 21.96 41.64 -4.81
C ALA A 357 23.50 41.58 -4.96
N GLY A 358 24.04 40.77 -5.89
CA GLY A 358 25.37 41.00 -6.46
C GLY A 358 26.62 40.46 -5.73
N SER A 359 26.56 39.67 -4.66
CA SER A 359 27.79 39.10 -4.05
C SER A 359 27.63 37.89 -3.10
N THR A 360 26.43 37.33 -2.95
CA THR A 360 26.19 36.20 -2.03
C THR A 360 26.36 34.85 -2.73
N TRP A 361 27.15 33.95 -2.14
CA TRP A 361 27.30 32.58 -2.59
C TRP A 361 26.28 31.69 -1.88
N ASN A 362 25.50 30.95 -2.64
CA ASN A 362 24.60 29.95 -2.05
C ASN A 362 25.28 28.57 -2.02
N VAL A 363 25.26 27.93 -0.87
CA VAL A 363 25.68 26.55 -0.65
C VAL A 363 24.43 25.72 -0.44
N LEU A 364 24.18 24.76 -1.33
CA LEU A 364 23.08 23.82 -1.22
C LEU A 364 23.60 22.56 -0.55
N LEU A 365 23.14 22.26 0.67
CA LEU A 365 23.54 21.03 1.38
C LEU A 365 22.35 20.07 1.40
N ARG A 366 22.46 18.95 0.67
CA ARG A 366 21.43 17.90 0.70
C ARG A 366 22.04 16.57 1.13
N THR A 367 21.87 16.21 2.39
CA THR A 367 22.40 14.95 2.93
C THR A 367 21.26 13.97 3.16
N ARG A 368 21.35 12.76 2.58
CA ARG A 368 20.34 11.71 2.78
C ARG A 368 21.00 10.47 3.38
N PHE A 369 20.62 10.12 4.60
CA PHE A 369 21.08 8.89 5.23
C PHE A 369 20.09 7.78 4.93
N VAL A 370 20.53 6.74 4.23
CA VAL A 370 19.66 5.64 3.78
C VAL A 370 20.05 4.39 4.57
N LEU A 371 19.19 4.00 5.52
CA LEU A 371 19.27 2.71 6.22
C LEU A 371 18.43 1.71 5.43
N ARG A 372 19.10 0.92 4.58
CA ARG A 372 18.44 0.00 3.65
C ARG A 372 18.34 -1.38 4.27
N GLU A 373 17.17 -1.74 4.77
CA GLU A 373 16.84 -3.15 4.97
C GLU A 373 16.48 -3.75 3.61
N THR A 374 17.48 -4.28 2.92
CA THR A 374 17.28 -4.99 1.66
C THR A 374 16.98 -6.45 2.00
N VAL A 375 15.71 -6.85 2.01
CA VAL A 375 15.40 -8.27 1.82
C VAL A 375 15.71 -8.55 0.36
N VAL A 376 16.92 -9.02 0.06
CA VAL A 376 17.28 -9.46 -1.29
C VAL A 376 16.48 -10.74 -1.53
N PRO A 377 15.52 -10.77 -2.47
CA PRO A 377 14.99 -12.03 -2.92
C PRO A 377 16.09 -12.68 -3.75
N GLU A 378 16.52 -13.90 -3.39
CA GLU A 378 17.50 -14.67 -4.20
C GLU A 378 17.00 -14.90 -5.64
N ASP A 379 15.70 -14.74 -5.90
CA ASP A 379 15.13 -14.78 -7.24
C ASP A 379 14.88 -13.37 -7.79
N ALA A 380 15.51 -13.05 -8.92
CA ALA A 380 15.38 -11.80 -9.69
C ALA A 380 13.94 -11.47 -10.19
N TRP A 381 12.92 -12.21 -9.74
CA TRP A 381 11.55 -12.20 -10.25
C TRP A 381 10.50 -11.74 -9.23
N ASP A 382 10.89 -11.46 -7.97
CA ASP A 382 10.09 -10.65 -7.04
C ASP A 382 10.16 -9.15 -7.46
N ALA A 383 9.68 -8.86 -8.67
CA ALA A 383 9.64 -7.51 -9.25
C ALA A 383 8.55 -6.61 -8.63
N VAL A 384 7.83 -7.09 -7.62
CA VAL A 384 7.43 -6.19 -6.53
C VAL A 384 8.70 -6.02 -5.71
N ARG A 385 9.53 -5.00 -6.02
CA ARG A 385 10.58 -4.58 -5.08
C ARG A 385 9.89 -4.50 -3.72
N THR A 386 10.20 -5.44 -2.85
CA THR A 386 9.68 -5.46 -1.50
C THR A 386 9.90 -4.07 -0.92
N PRO A 387 8.91 -3.52 -0.19
CA PRO A 387 8.98 -2.17 0.33
C PRO A 387 10.36 -1.97 0.93
N GLU A 388 11.08 -0.95 0.46
CA GLU A 388 12.31 -0.54 1.12
C GLU A 388 11.87 -0.05 2.50
N TYR A 389 12.04 -0.87 3.54
CA TYR A 389 11.86 -0.47 4.93
C TYR A 389 13.00 0.49 5.26
N LEU A 390 12.83 1.72 4.81
CA LEU A 390 13.78 2.80 5.05
C LEU A 390 13.32 3.49 6.31
N LEU A 391 13.93 3.15 7.45
CA LEU A 391 13.98 4.10 8.54
C LEU A 391 15.09 5.09 8.19
N TRP A 392 14.77 6.17 7.48
CA TRP A 392 15.78 7.20 7.21
C TRP A 392 15.56 8.47 8.03
N GLY A 393 16.68 9.12 8.32
CA GLY A 393 16.74 10.54 8.63
C GLY A 393 17.13 11.31 7.37
N ALA A 394 16.31 12.26 6.94
CA ALA A 394 16.66 13.15 5.82
C ALA A 394 16.95 14.56 6.34
N LEU A 395 18.04 15.16 5.85
CA LEU A 395 18.37 16.56 6.07
C LEU A 395 18.53 17.23 4.71
N GLU A 396 17.53 18.03 4.33
CA GLU A 396 17.52 18.76 3.05
C GLU A 396 17.52 20.25 3.35
N GLY A 397 18.45 21.02 2.77
CA GLY A 397 18.39 22.47 2.97
C GLY A 397 19.28 23.31 2.07
N THR A 398 18.92 24.59 1.99
CA THR A 398 19.65 25.61 1.24
C THR A 398 20.17 26.66 2.21
N LEU A 399 21.45 27.00 2.08
CA LEU A 399 22.13 28.00 2.89
C LEU A 399 22.70 29.07 1.97
N ALA A 400 22.36 30.34 2.20
CA ALA A 400 23.07 31.46 1.57
C ALA A 400 24.13 31.95 2.54
N VAL A 401 25.39 32.00 2.10
CA VAL A 401 26.48 32.56 2.89
C VAL A 401 26.89 33.86 2.19
N ASN A 402 26.90 34.98 2.93
CA ASN A 402 27.49 36.21 2.43
C ASN A 402 28.96 36.25 2.83
N PRO A 403 29.92 35.97 1.92
CA PRO A 403 31.29 36.30 2.22
C PRO A 403 31.37 37.83 2.23
N GLY A 404 31.59 38.42 3.40
CA GLY A 404 31.93 39.83 3.48
C GLY A 404 33.11 40.15 2.55
N PRO A 405 33.31 41.42 2.13
CA PRO A 405 34.33 41.78 1.17
C PRO A 405 35.71 41.26 1.58
N LEU A 406 36.22 40.29 0.82
CA LEU A 406 37.61 39.86 0.87
C LEU A 406 38.46 40.95 0.21
N GLY A 407 38.78 42.03 0.93
CA GLY A 407 39.78 43.00 0.44
C GLY A 407 39.55 44.49 0.70
N GLY A 408 38.71 44.90 1.65
CA GLY A 408 38.66 46.29 2.11
C GLY A 408 39.37 46.46 3.45
N GLN A 409 40.44 47.26 3.52
CA GLN A 409 41.06 47.65 4.80
C GLN A 409 39.99 48.23 5.73
N ALA A 410 39.66 47.49 6.78
CA ALA A 410 38.79 47.98 7.84
C ALA A 410 39.56 49.04 8.66
N ALA A 411 38.97 50.21 8.82
CA ALA A 411 39.45 51.20 9.77
C ALA A 411 39.50 50.59 11.19
N PRO A 412 40.55 50.86 11.99
CA PRO A 412 40.67 50.31 13.33
C PRO A 412 39.53 50.86 14.21
N GLY A 413 38.68 49.95 14.72
CA GLY A 413 37.59 50.29 15.65
C GLY A 413 36.18 49.84 15.23
N LYS A 414 35.99 49.33 14.02
CA LYS A 414 34.73 48.63 13.65
C LYS A 414 34.93 47.12 13.76
N VAL A 415 34.38 46.54 14.82
CA VAL A 415 34.26 45.09 15.01
C VAL A 415 33.63 44.50 13.74
N PHE A 416 34.39 43.67 13.04
CA PHE A 416 33.92 42.86 11.92
C PHE A 416 32.65 42.11 12.34
N ASN A 417 31.49 42.57 11.89
CA ASN A 417 30.25 41.85 12.17
C ASN A 417 30.11 40.73 11.13
N ARG A 418 30.62 39.56 11.52
CA ARG A 418 30.20 38.18 11.24
C ARG A 418 29.65 37.88 9.85
N THR A 419 30.23 36.86 9.21
CA THR A 419 29.60 36.00 8.22
C THR A 419 28.12 35.77 8.58
N ALA A 420 27.22 36.53 7.96
CA ALA A 420 25.80 36.42 8.22
C ALA A 420 25.23 35.35 7.29
N LEU A 421 24.32 34.53 7.81
CA LEU A 421 23.45 33.66 7.02
C LEU A 421 22.18 34.45 6.70
N PRO A 422 22.11 35.18 5.57
CA PRO A 422 20.91 35.94 5.19
C PRO A 422 19.71 35.03 4.89
N PHE A 423 19.99 33.80 4.45
CA PHE A 423 18.96 32.82 4.13
C PHE A 423 19.38 31.42 4.55
N ALA A 424 18.48 30.71 5.23
CA ALA A 424 18.58 29.29 5.52
C ALA A 424 17.18 28.67 5.46
N ASN A 425 17.03 27.55 4.76
CA ASN A 425 15.82 26.73 4.82
C ASN A 425 16.28 25.28 4.95
N ILE A 426 16.12 24.70 6.13
CA ILE A 426 16.57 23.35 6.48
C ILE A 426 15.34 22.55 6.88
N HIS A 427 15.17 21.37 6.28
CA HIS A 427 14.12 20.43 6.58
C HIS A 427 14.74 19.13 7.09
N VAL A 428 14.34 18.73 8.29
CA VAL A 428 14.78 17.52 8.98
C VAL A 428 13.59 16.57 9.08
N THR A 429 13.71 15.38 8.52
CA THR A 429 12.69 14.34 8.64
C THR A 429 13.30 13.19 9.44
N PRO A 430 13.03 13.10 10.75
CA PRO A 430 13.75 12.17 11.63
C PRO A 430 13.33 10.71 11.41
N VAL A 431 12.05 10.50 11.11
CA VAL A 431 11.50 9.18 10.77
C VAL A 431 10.56 9.36 9.61
N GLU A 432 10.87 8.77 8.47
CA GLU A 432 9.97 8.66 7.32
C GLU A 432 9.88 7.19 6.92
N ARG A 433 8.67 6.77 6.55
CA ARG A 433 8.40 5.49 5.91
C ARG A 433 7.90 5.76 4.51
N ARG A 434 8.57 5.20 3.51
CA ARG A 434 8.20 5.37 2.11
C ARG A 434 7.88 4.02 1.46
N PHE A 435 6.87 4.05 0.62
CA PHE A 435 6.41 2.96 -0.21
C PHE A 435 6.56 3.40 -1.65
N GLU A 436 7.20 2.60 -2.49
CA GLU A 436 7.28 2.85 -3.92
C GLU A 436 6.70 1.65 -4.67
N LEU A 437 5.67 1.91 -5.45
CA LEU A 437 5.05 0.95 -6.36
C LEU A 437 5.48 1.33 -7.77
N ASN A 438 6.15 0.41 -8.45
CA ASN A 438 6.55 0.59 -9.83
C ASN A 438 5.72 -0.34 -10.70
N ASN A 439 4.91 0.23 -11.59
CA ASN A 439 4.22 -0.55 -12.60
C ASN A 439 5.21 -0.84 -13.74
N ALA A 440 5.84 -2.02 -13.71
CA ALA A 440 6.78 -2.44 -14.73
C ALA A 440 6.19 -2.49 -16.16
N ALA A 441 4.86 -2.52 -16.31
CA ALA A 441 4.20 -2.58 -17.61
C ALA A 441 4.02 -1.20 -18.25
N THR A 442 3.67 -0.18 -17.46
CA THR A 442 3.47 1.19 -17.97
C THR A 442 4.68 2.09 -17.73
N GLY A 443 5.60 1.70 -16.85
CA GLY A 443 6.65 2.56 -16.34
C GLY A 443 6.12 3.61 -15.35
N ASP A 444 4.87 3.51 -14.93
CA ASP A 444 4.29 4.41 -13.95
C ASP A 444 4.82 4.09 -12.55
N THR A 445 4.91 5.11 -11.73
CA THR A 445 5.43 4.99 -10.37
C THR A 445 4.47 5.67 -9.42
N LEU A 446 4.13 5.03 -8.31
CA LEU A 446 3.40 5.65 -7.21
C LEU A 446 4.24 5.51 -5.95
N ALA A 447 4.73 6.62 -5.43
CA ALA A 447 5.44 6.68 -4.18
C ALA A 447 4.54 7.34 -3.12
N VAL A 448 4.35 6.68 -1.99
CA VAL A 448 3.62 7.22 -0.82
C VAL A 448 4.56 7.19 0.37
N GLY A 449 4.75 8.32 1.05
CA GLY A 449 5.57 8.46 2.23
C GLY A 449 4.76 9.00 3.41
N VAL A 450 5.06 8.52 4.61
CA VAL A 450 4.56 9.09 5.87
C VAL A 450 5.76 9.38 6.76
N ALA A 451 5.88 10.62 7.23
CA ALA A 451 6.89 10.99 8.21
C ALA A 451 6.28 11.39 9.55
N LEU A 452 7.04 11.18 10.62
CA LEU A 452 6.70 11.58 11.97
C LEU A 452 7.64 12.69 12.42
N ALA A 453 7.07 13.71 13.06
CA ALA A 453 7.81 14.83 13.62
C ALA A 453 8.78 15.53 12.63
N PRO A 454 8.42 15.82 11.37
CA PRO A 454 9.29 16.62 10.51
C PRO A 454 9.50 18.01 11.15
N VAL A 455 10.74 18.49 11.09
CA VAL A 455 11.18 19.78 11.65
C VAL A 455 11.70 20.64 10.52
N ARG A 456 11.19 21.87 10.41
CA ARG A 456 11.70 22.88 9.47
C ARG A 456 12.31 24.03 10.23
N LEU A 457 13.52 24.42 9.84
CA LEU A 457 14.25 25.57 10.35
C LEU A 457 14.39 26.58 9.20
N THR A 458 13.88 27.78 9.38
CA THR A 458 13.94 28.85 8.36
C THR A 458 14.63 30.10 8.90
N ARG A 459 15.28 30.84 8.03
CA ARG A 459 15.79 32.19 8.28
C ARG A 459 15.76 32.90 6.94
N ASP A 460 15.09 34.05 6.87
CA ASP A 460 15.11 34.89 5.68
C ASP A 460 15.07 36.35 6.13
N THR A 461 16.23 37.00 6.08
CA THR A 461 16.35 38.40 6.50
C THR A 461 15.61 39.36 5.59
N ARG A 462 15.21 38.95 4.38
CA ARG A 462 14.42 39.78 3.43
C ARG A 462 12.94 39.82 3.82
N LEU A 463 12.46 38.74 4.45
CA LEU A 463 11.11 38.64 5.01
C LEU A 463 11.08 38.99 6.50
N ASP A 464 12.10 39.71 6.99
CA ASP A 464 12.27 40.09 8.39
C ASP A 464 12.34 38.91 9.38
N ARG A 465 12.57 37.68 8.90
CA ARG A 465 12.57 36.46 9.72
C ARG A 465 13.99 36.08 10.15
N SER A 466 14.33 36.33 11.40
CA SER A 466 15.65 36.00 11.97
C SER A 466 15.83 34.49 12.23
N LEU A 467 14.77 33.80 12.65
CA LEU A 467 14.73 32.35 12.86
C LEU A 467 13.26 31.90 12.87
N GLY A 468 12.93 30.84 12.15
CA GLY A 468 11.65 30.14 12.20
C GLY A 468 11.89 28.67 12.51
N VAL A 469 11.07 28.09 13.36
CA VAL A 469 11.06 26.67 13.70
C VAL A 469 9.63 26.17 13.55
N GLU A 470 9.45 25.10 12.80
CA GLU A 470 8.17 24.43 12.59
C GLU A 470 8.36 22.95 12.87
N VAL A 471 7.44 22.36 13.63
CA VAL A 471 7.43 20.93 13.97
C VAL A 471 6.03 20.40 13.76
N SER A 472 5.84 19.52 12.78
CA SER A 472 4.52 18.93 12.48
C SER A 472 4.40 17.56 13.12
N ALA A 473 3.22 17.15 13.58
CA ALA A 473 3.06 15.83 14.21
C ALA A 473 3.33 14.69 13.22
N ALA A 474 2.83 14.83 11.99
CA ALA A 474 3.04 13.90 10.90
C ALA A 474 2.96 14.61 9.55
N SER A 475 3.56 14.01 8.53
CA SER A 475 3.36 14.41 7.14
C SER A 475 3.09 13.21 6.25
N ALA A 476 2.29 13.41 5.22
CA ALA A 476 2.02 12.45 4.17
C ALA A 476 2.45 13.05 2.83
N ARG A 477 3.20 12.28 2.04
CA ARG A 477 3.62 12.65 0.69
C ARG A 477 3.14 11.60 -0.29
N ALA A 478 2.47 11.99 -1.35
CA ALA A 478 2.17 11.13 -2.48
C ALA A 478 2.86 11.69 -3.72
N ARG A 479 3.48 10.84 -4.53
CA ARG A 479 4.07 11.19 -5.82
C ARG A 479 3.66 10.15 -6.85
N GLN A 480 2.96 10.59 -7.88
CA GLN A 480 2.58 9.76 -9.02
C GLN A 480 3.39 10.20 -10.23
N GLY A 481 4.14 9.26 -10.82
CA GLY A 481 4.84 9.43 -12.08
C GLY A 481 4.17 8.60 -13.17
N MET A 482 4.05 9.19 -14.35
CA MET A 482 3.51 8.54 -15.55
C MET A 482 4.56 8.58 -16.66
N SER A 483 4.78 7.46 -17.34
CA SER A 483 5.68 7.41 -18.49
C SER A 483 4.87 7.51 -19.79
N LEU A 484 5.29 8.41 -20.70
CA LEU A 484 4.59 8.66 -21.97
C LEU A 484 5.44 8.23 -23.18
N GLY A 485 4.76 7.64 -24.16
CA GLY A 485 5.32 7.21 -25.45
C GLY A 485 5.87 5.78 -25.44
N GLU A 486 5.93 5.15 -26.63
CA GLU A 486 6.37 3.75 -26.81
C GLU A 486 7.80 3.48 -26.31
N ARG A 487 8.65 4.50 -26.25
CA ARG A 487 10.03 4.41 -25.74
C ARG A 487 10.23 5.06 -24.35
N GLN A 488 9.16 5.52 -23.69
CA GLN A 488 9.19 6.10 -22.33
C GLN A 488 10.21 7.24 -22.12
N HIS A 489 10.53 8.01 -23.17
CA HIS A 489 11.51 9.10 -23.08
C HIS A 489 11.00 10.30 -22.27
N VAL A 490 9.69 10.45 -22.12
CA VAL A 490 9.09 11.54 -21.34
C VAL A 490 8.41 10.96 -20.12
N ARG A 491 8.74 11.49 -18.94
CA ARG A 491 8.07 11.19 -17.68
C ARG A 491 7.38 12.44 -17.17
N LEU A 492 6.08 12.33 -16.91
CA LEU A 492 5.34 13.33 -16.16
C LEU A 492 5.27 12.89 -14.71
N PHE A 493 5.22 13.82 -13.77
CA PHE A 493 4.91 13.50 -12.40
C PHE A 493 4.09 14.60 -11.74
N ALA A 494 3.30 14.19 -10.76
CA ALA A 494 2.63 15.05 -9.81
C ALA A 494 2.96 14.56 -8.40
N ALA A 495 3.23 15.48 -7.47
CA ALA A 495 3.42 15.18 -6.07
C ALA A 495 2.59 16.13 -5.21
N VAL A 496 2.07 15.60 -4.11
CA VAL A 496 1.33 16.35 -3.10
C VAL A 496 1.93 16.00 -1.74
N VAL A 497 2.16 17.01 -0.91
CA VAL A 497 2.57 16.88 0.48
C VAL A 497 1.49 17.54 1.34
N LEU A 498 1.06 16.81 2.36
CA LEU A 498 0.16 17.25 3.40
C LEU A 498 0.87 17.11 4.75
N GLU A 499 1.07 18.21 5.46
CA GLU A 499 1.58 18.17 6.83
C GLU A 499 0.43 18.43 7.78
N GLY A 500 0.32 17.61 8.82
CA GLY A 500 -0.67 17.74 9.87
C GLY A 500 -0.31 18.81 10.90
N PRO A 501 -1.17 19.04 11.89
CA PRO A 501 -0.98 20.09 12.87
C PRO A 501 0.30 19.92 13.69
N GLY A 502 0.80 21.02 14.20
CA GLY A 502 2.12 21.11 14.83
C GLY A 502 2.34 22.40 15.60
N TYR A 503 3.61 22.68 15.86
CA TYR A 503 4.07 23.88 16.53
C TYR A 503 4.86 24.76 15.56
N LYS A 504 4.62 26.07 15.59
CA LYS A 504 5.42 27.06 14.85
C LYS A 504 5.89 28.16 15.78
N ALA A 505 7.16 28.51 15.66
CA ALA A 505 7.76 29.68 16.26
C ALA A 505 8.54 30.48 15.22
N ALA A 506 8.45 31.81 15.26
CA ALA A 506 9.27 32.68 14.40
C ALA A 506 9.71 33.93 15.17
N LEU A 507 10.96 34.36 14.95
CA LEU A 507 11.57 35.54 15.54
C LEU A 507 11.79 36.59 14.45
N HIS A 508 11.29 37.80 14.65
CA HIS A 508 11.39 38.89 13.67
C HIS A 508 12.55 39.84 14.00
N LEU A 509 13.28 40.34 12.98
CA LEU A 509 14.42 41.25 13.19
C LEU A 509 13.96 42.67 13.54
N SER A 510 12.86 43.15 12.94
CA SER A 510 12.45 44.55 13.08
C SER A 510 11.81 44.89 14.43
N ASP A 511 11.20 43.91 15.12
CA ASP A 511 10.37 44.20 16.30
C ASP A 511 10.76 43.48 17.61
N VAL A 512 11.83 42.66 17.65
CA VAL A 512 12.14 41.75 18.80
C VAL A 512 10.96 40.82 19.17
N GLY A 513 9.90 40.83 18.37
CA GLY A 513 8.69 40.05 18.56
C GLY A 513 8.90 38.60 18.18
N ALA A 514 8.40 37.71 19.02
CA ALA A 514 8.33 36.28 18.75
C ALA A 514 6.89 35.89 18.45
N PHE A 515 6.66 35.28 17.28
CA PHE A 515 5.46 34.52 17.00
C PHE A 515 5.60 33.14 17.63
N HIS A 516 4.57 32.73 18.37
CA HIS A 516 4.42 31.36 18.85
C HIS A 516 2.98 30.91 18.60
N GLY A 517 2.82 29.75 17.97
CA GLY A 517 1.51 29.30 17.54
C GLY A 517 1.43 27.82 17.19
N VAL A 518 0.21 27.44 16.86
CA VAL A 518 -0.15 26.13 16.31
C VAL A 518 -0.06 26.22 14.79
N HIS A 519 0.81 25.39 14.22
CA HIS A 519 0.77 25.08 12.81
C HIS A 519 -0.47 24.22 12.55
N LEU A 520 -1.37 24.62 11.65
CA LEU A 520 -2.59 23.85 11.38
C LEU A 520 -2.35 22.81 10.29
N ALA A 521 -1.84 23.27 9.14
CA ALA A 521 -1.56 22.42 8.00
C ALA A 521 -0.64 23.11 6.99
N THR A 522 0.14 22.28 6.30
CA THR A 522 0.80 22.62 5.03
C THR A 522 0.14 21.84 3.90
N LEU A 523 -0.12 22.52 2.80
CA LEU A 523 -0.31 21.89 1.49
C LEU A 523 0.84 22.30 0.56
N ALA A 524 1.55 21.31 0.00
CA ALA A 524 2.46 21.55 -1.12
C ALA A 524 2.07 20.68 -2.31
N ALA A 525 2.16 21.25 -3.50
CA ALA A 525 1.91 20.54 -4.75
C ALA A 525 3.06 20.82 -5.73
N GLU A 526 3.55 19.77 -6.37
CA GLU A 526 4.60 19.84 -7.39
C GLU A 526 4.14 19.08 -8.63
N GLY A 527 4.39 19.64 -9.81
CA GLY A 527 4.21 18.96 -11.09
C GLY A 527 5.45 19.14 -11.93
N GLY A 528 5.80 18.15 -12.74
CA GLY A 528 6.95 18.28 -13.61
C GLY A 528 6.96 17.32 -14.78
N ALA A 529 7.83 17.63 -15.73
CA ALA A 529 8.12 16.84 -16.90
C ALA A 529 9.63 16.59 -16.99
N GLU A 530 10.00 15.38 -17.36
CA GLU A 530 11.38 14.96 -17.45
C GLU A 530 11.60 14.25 -18.78
N LEU A 531 12.62 14.69 -19.52
CA LEU A 531 13.04 14.11 -20.77
C LEU A 531 14.33 13.31 -20.56
N LEU A 532 14.29 12.04 -20.91
CA LEU A 532 15.41 11.10 -20.83
C LEU A 532 16.12 11.03 -22.19
N LEU A 533 17.31 11.63 -22.26
CA LEU A 533 18.17 11.64 -23.44
C LEU A 533 19.27 10.58 -23.26
N GLY A 534 18.92 9.32 -23.49
CA GLY A 534 19.79 8.16 -23.23
C GLY A 534 19.87 7.81 -21.74
N GLU A 535 20.89 7.03 -21.35
CA GLU A 535 21.04 6.55 -19.96
C GLU A 535 21.68 7.57 -19.01
N GLN A 536 22.36 8.58 -19.57
CA GLN A 536 23.23 9.46 -18.81
C GLN A 536 22.68 10.88 -18.70
N LEU A 537 21.81 11.34 -19.59
CA LEU A 537 21.35 12.73 -19.58
C LEU A 537 19.84 12.80 -19.32
N ARG A 538 19.44 13.60 -18.33
CA ARG A 538 18.03 13.87 -18.04
C ARG A 538 17.80 15.36 -17.88
N LEU A 539 16.86 15.87 -18.66
CA LEU A 539 16.38 17.25 -18.55
C LEU A 539 15.07 17.23 -17.77
N GLY A 540 14.89 18.16 -16.84
CA GLY A 540 13.68 18.25 -16.03
C GLY A 540 13.19 19.68 -15.91
N LEU A 541 11.87 19.85 -15.94
CA LEU A 541 11.18 21.07 -15.57
C LEU A 541 10.21 20.74 -14.44
N ILE A 542 10.27 21.52 -13.37
CA ILE A 542 9.46 21.35 -12.17
C ILE A 542 8.77 22.68 -11.87
N LEU A 543 7.47 22.62 -11.60
CA LEU A 543 6.65 23.72 -11.12
C LEU A 543 6.06 23.29 -9.78
N GLY A 544 6.11 24.16 -8.79
CA GLY A 544 5.58 23.83 -7.47
C GLY A 544 5.13 25.03 -6.68
N GLY A 545 4.36 24.75 -5.65
CA GLY A 545 3.97 25.73 -4.66
C GLY A 545 3.67 25.10 -3.31
N ARG A 546 3.79 25.91 -2.27
CA ARG A 546 3.47 25.56 -0.88
C ARG A 546 2.61 26.66 -0.28
N ALA A 547 1.59 26.26 0.46
CA ALA A 547 0.76 27.14 1.27
C ALA A 547 0.68 26.60 2.69
N GLU A 548 0.85 27.50 3.65
CA GLU A 548 0.88 27.17 5.07
C GLU A 548 -0.17 28.00 5.83
N LEU A 549 -0.84 27.35 6.78
CA LEU A 549 -1.79 27.99 7.68
C LEU A 549 -1.34 27.78 9.13
N SER A 550 -1.16 28.88 9.86
CA SER A 550 -0.75 28.88 11.26
C SER A 550 -1.60 29.86 12.06
N LEU A 551 -1.81 29.58 13.35
CA LEU A 551 -2.55 30.41 14.30
C LEU A 551 -1.72 30.62 15.57
N GLY A 552 -1.58 31.83 16.07
CA GLY A 552 -0.77 32.07 17.26
C GLY A 552 -0.85 33.48 17.83
N TRP A 553 0.11 33.76 18.71
CA TRP A 553 0.23 35.04 19.40
C TRP A 553 1.58 35.68 19.06
N SER A 554 1.56 36.99 18.83
CA SER A 554 2.77 37.80 18.70
C SER A 554 3.08 38.50 20.01
N ARG A 555 4.29 38.32 20.54
CA ARG A 555 4.72 39.00 21.77
C ARG A 555 5.17 40.42 21.42
N GLY A 556 4.28 41.40 21.56
CA GLY A 556 4.55 42.83 21.28
C GLY A 556 3.35 43.63 20.78
N GLY A 557 2.34 42.96 20.20
CA GLY A 557 1.02 43.51 19.91
C GLY A 557 -0.03 42.55 20.46
N GLY A 558 -0.83 42.98 21.43
CA GLY A 558 -1.74 42.12 22.21
C GLY A 558 -2.91 41.52 21.41
N GLY A 559 -2.64 40.66 20.44
CA GLY A 559 -3.65 40.07 19.55
C GLY A 559 -3.26 38.71 18.98
N PHE A 560 -4.30 37.95 18.63
CA PHE A 560 -4.23 36.70 17.89
C PHE A 560 -3.87 36.98 16.43
N SER A 561 -2.93 36.22 15.86
CA SER A 561 -2.51 36.34 14.46
C SER A 561 -2.57 35.00 13.75
N ALA A 562 -2.94 35.05 12.47
CA ALA A 562 -3.00 33.91 11.56
C ALA A 562 -2.02 34.13 10.38
N PRO A 563 -0.69 34.07 10.60
CA PRO A 563 0.24 34.27 9.49
C PRO A 563 0.13 33.13 8.47
N SER A 564 0.26 33.48 7.19
CA SER A 564 0.35 32.52 6.10
C SER A 564 1.66 32.69 5.33
N ASP A 565 2.33 31.57 5.11
CA ASP A 565 3.54 31.49 4.29
C ASP A 565 3.13 30.88 2.95
N LEU A 566 3.47 31.57 1.86
CA LEU A 566 3.21 31.15 0.50
C LEU A 566 4.54 31.07 -0.26
N GLU A 567 4.74 29.98 -0.99
CA GLU A 567 5.91 29.78 -1.84
C GLU A 567 5.45 29.31 -3.21
N ALA A 568 6.00 29.88 -4.27
CA ALA A 568 5.85 29.40 -5.64
C ALA A 568 7.20 29.35 -6.33
N TYR A 569 7.50 28.28 -7.07
CA TYR A 569 8.77 28.15 -7.77
C TYR A 569 8.67 27.40 -9.10
N ALA A 570 9.63 27.71 -9.97
CA ALA A 570 9.90 27.00 -11.20
C ALA A 570 11.39 26.63 -11.23
N GLU A 571 11.68 25.35 -11.46
CA GLU A 571 13.04 24.82 -11.50
C GLU A 571 13.28 24.08 -12.81
N ALA A 572 14.32 24.49 -13.53
CA ALA A 572 14.90 23.74 -14.63
C ALA A 572 16.14 23.00 -14.13
N GLN A 573 16.28 21.72 -14.44
CA GLN A 573 17.41 20.91 -14.03
C GLN A 573 17.95 20.03 -15.17
N VAL A 574 19.26 19.79 -15.14
CA VAL A 574 19.98 18.92 -16.04
C VAL A 574 20.82 17.97 -15.20
N ASP A 575 20.42 16.70 -15.16
CA ASP A 575 21.21 15.63 -14.56
C ASP A 575 22.17 15.10 -15.64
N VAL A 576 23.46 15.37 -15.47
CA VAL A 576 24.56 14.87 -16.30
C VAL A 576 25.20 13.69 -15.58
N THR A 577 24.94 12.49 -16.07
CA THR A 577 25.22 11.20 -15.42
C THR A 577 24.48 11.03 -14.09
N ARG A 578 24.83 10.01 -13.32
CA ARG A 578 24.28 9.79 -11.97
C ARG A 578 24.93 10.70 -10.92
N PHE A 579 26.01 11.40 -11.25
CA PHE A 579 26.87 12.09 -10.30
C PHE A 579 26.76 13.61 -10.31
N LEU A 580 26.31 14.25 -11.40
CA LEU A 580 26.23 15.71 -11.49
C LEU A 580 24.82 16.15 -11.86
N ARG A 581 24.32 17.15 -11.16
CA ARG A 581 23.08 17.87 -11.47
C ARG A 581 23.36 19.36 -11.54
N LEU A 582 22.98 19.99 -12.63
CA LEU A 582 22.90 21.43 -12.78
C LEU A 582 21.44 21.85 -12.60
N PHE A 583 21.17 22.97 -11.94
CA PHE A 583 19.82 23.47 -11.76
C PHE A 583 19.76 25.00 -11.79
N ALA A 584 18.61 25.53 -12.18
CA ALA A 584 18.24 26.93 -12.10
C ALA A 584 16.78 27.02 -11.64
N ARG A 585 16.55 27.70 -10.52
CA ARG A 585 15.27 27.86 -9.85
C ARG A 585 14.96 29.33 -9.64
N GLY A 586 13.83 29.76 -10.17
CA GLY A 586 13.18 31.01 -9.76
C GLY A 586 12.13 30.69 -8.69
N GLN A 587 12.13 31.44 -7.60
CA GLN A 587 11.15 31.32 -6.52
C GLN A 587 10.59 32.68 -6.11
N LEU A 588 9.36 32.68 -5.62
CA LEU A 588 8.70 33.81 -4.99
C LEU A 588 8.19 33.36 -3.63
N ASP A 589 8.82 33.87 -2.58
CA ASP A 589 8.39 33.67 -1.20
C ASP A 589 7.50 34.83 -0.79
N ALA A 590 6.38 34.55 -0.14
CA ALA A 590 5.46 35.55 0.37
C ALA A 590 5.01 35.23 1.80
N LEU A 591 4.89 36.28 2.61
CA LEU A 591 4.47 36.23 4.00
C LEU A 591 3.36 37.25 4.21
N HIS A 592 2.24 36.80 4.77
CA HIS A 592 1.18 37.68 5.26
C HIS A 592 1.23 37.77 6.78
N GLU A 593 1.45 38.97 7.31
CA GLU A 593 1.40 39.30 8.74
C GLU A 593 0.10 40.03 9.04
N PRO A 594 -0.85 39.45 9.78
CA PRO A 594 -2.17 40.06 9.98
C PRO A 594 -2.16 41.38 10.77
N ALA A 595 -1.15 41.61 11.60
CA ALA A 595 -0.96 42.85 12.36
C ALA A 595 0.54 43.19 12.39
N PRO A 596 1.01 44.23 11.66
CA PRO A 596 0.25 45.28 10.97
C PRO A 596 -0.10 44.95 9.50
N ASN A 597 -1.09 44.06 9.26
CA ASN A 597 -1.62 43.66 7.94
C ASN A 597 -0.66 43.84 6.74
N ARG A 598 0.52 43.25 6.83
CA ARG A 598 1.63 43.46 5.91
C ARG A 598 1.77 42.25 5.01
N PHE A 599 1.88 42.48 3.71
CA PHE A 599 2.26 41.45 2.76
C PHE A 599 3.70 41.71 2.32
N LEU A 600 4.59 40.77 2.66
CA LEU A 600 5.99 40.79 2.27
C LEU A 600 6.21 39.75 1.19
N SER A 601 6.90 40.11 0.12
CA SER A 601 7.29 39.16 -0.92
C SER A 601 8.74 39.34 -1.29
N ALA A 602 9.48 38.24 -1.45
CA ALA A 602 10.87 38.24 -1.82
C ALA A 602 11.10 37.28 -3.00
N PRO A 603 11.37 37.78 -4.22
CA PRO A 603 11.83 36.91 -5.29
C PRO A 603 13.25 36.41 -4.97
N ALA A 604 13.53 35.17 -5.33
CA ALA A 604 14.88 34.61 -5.27
C ALA A 604 15.18 33.85 -6.57
N PHE A 605 16.43 33.94 -7.00
CA PHE A 605 16.95 33.12 -8.09
C PHE A 605 18.12 32.32 -7.56
N LEU A 606 18.09 31.02 -7.80
CA LEU A 606 19.07 30.06 -7.33
C LEU A 606 19.53 29.25 -8.53
N ALA A 607 20.82 29.27 -8.84
CA ALA A 607 21.38 28.40 -9.87
C ALA A 607 22.69 27.80 -9.36
N GLY A 608 22.91 26.53 -9.64
CA GLY A 608 24.08 25.84 -9.13
C GLY A 608 24.30 24.44 -9.68
N ALA A 609 25.36 23.81 -9.17
CA ALA A 609 25.70 22.43 -9.44
C ALA A 609 25.62 21.62 -8.14
N SER A 610 25.13 20.39 -8.21
CA SER A 610 25.12 19.43 -7.12
C SER A 610 25.76 18.12 -7.56
N PHE A 611 26.66 17.63 -6.72
CA PHE A 611 27.39 16.39 -6.93
C PHE A 611 26.81 15.31 -6.03
N ARG A 612 26.48 14.16 -6.60
CA ARG A 612 25.95 12.98 -5.91
C ARG A 612 27.06 11.96 -5.74
N PHE A 613 27.34 11.56 -4.51
CA PHE A 613 28.33 10.55 -4.14
C PHE A 613 27.65 9.32 -3.52
#